data_AF-A0A0G3GFX3-F1
#
_entry.id   AF-A0A0G3GFX3-F1
#
_cell.length_a   1.000
_cell.length_b   1.000
_cell.length_c   1.000
_cell.angle_alpha   90.00
_cell.angle_beta   90.00
_cell.angle_gamma   90.00
#
_symmetry.space_group_name_H-M   'P 1'
#
loop_
_entity.id
_entity.type
_entity.pdbx_description
1 polymer ?
#
loop_
_entity_poly.entity_id
_entity_poly.type
_entity_poly.pdbx_seq_one_letter_code
_entity_poly.pdbx_strand_id
1 'polypeptide(L)'
;MKLTVNQIENANLAWIFDVFVQKGEINDPGRTEFYKLIVAERPSSVKPSRLDETTVHIVLDEVDDAILSDIKERLLNNVSLAEAHDTIRQGKWYLATMDISPA
;
A
#
# COMPACT_ATOMS: atom_id res chain seq x y z
N MET A 1 2.74 -1.21 -9.01
CA MET A 1 3.86 -0.24 -9.10
C MET A 1 4.64 -0.29 -7.79
N LYS A 2 5.98 -0.33 -7.80
CA LYS A 2 6.78 -0.33 -6.57
C LYS A 2 7.30 1.08 -6.26
N LEU A 3 7.17 1.52 -5.02
CA LEU A 3 7.69 2.81 -4.53
C LEU A 3 8.36 2.65 -3.17
N THR A 4 9.32 3.51 -2.87
CA THR A 4 9.80 3.72 -1.50
C THR A 4 8.93 4.77 -0.80
N VAL A 5 8.96 4.79 0.53
CA VAL A 5 8.18 5.74 1.35
C VAL A 5 8.45 7.20 0.95
N ASN A 6 9.72 7.54 0.70
CA ASN A 6 10.13 8.90 0.31
C ASN A 6 9.63 9.33 -1.08
N GLN A 7 9.22 8.39 -1.93
CA GLN A 7 8.71 8.68 -3.27
C GLN A 7 7.20 8.96 -3.28
N ILE A 8 6.47 8.63 -2.21
CA ILE A 8 5.01 8.70 -2.17
C ILE A 8 4.51 10.10 -2.49
N GLU A 9 5.01 11.12 -1.80
CA GLU A 9 4.46 12.48 -1.85
C GLU A 9 4.51 13.10 -3.26
N ASN A 10 5.54 12.76 -4.04
CA ASN A 10 5.80 13.34 -5.36
C ASN A 10 5.38 12.44 -6.53
N ALA A 11 4.98 11.19 -6.27
CA ALA A 11 4.55 10.28 -7.32
C ALA A 11 3.18 10.68 -7.88
N ASN A 12 2.93 10.42 -9.17
CA ASN A 12 1.58 10.53 -9.71
C ASN A 12 0.79 9.25 -9.38
N LEU A 13 -0.15 9.38 -8.45
CA LEU A 13 -0.95 8.29 -7.88
C LEU A 13 -2.44 8.42 -8.23
N ALA A 14 -2.81 9.27 -9.21
CA ALA A 14 -4.20 9.60 -9.53
C ALA A 14 -5.09 8.40 -9.91
N TRP A 15 -4.50 7.27 -10.32
CA TRP A 15 -5.20 6.04 -10.70
C TRP A 15 -4.98 4.88 -9.72
N ILE A 16 -4.44 5.17 -8.54
CA ILE A 16 -4.16 4.18 -7.51
C ILE A 16 -5.39 4.01 -6.62
N PHE A 17 -5.86 2.78 -6.50
CA PHE A 17 -6.99 2.42 -5.63
C PHE A 17 -6.53 1.81 -4.31
N ASP A 18 -5.37 1.13 -4.32
CA ASP A 18 -4.85 0.40 -3.18
C ASP A 18 -3.37 0.72 -2.92
N VAL A 19 -2.99 0.78 -1.66
CA VAL A 19 -1.59 0.82 -1.21
C VAL A 19 -1.32 -0.43 -0.38
N PHE A 20 -0.32 -1.19 -0.76
CA PHE A 20 0.17 -2.36 -0.04
C PHE A 20 1.56 -2.09 0.52
N VAL A 21 1.71 -2.37 1.82
CA VAL A 21 2.98 -2.37 2.53
C VAL A 21 3.29 -3.80 2.92
N GLN A 22 4.50 -4.25 2.62
CA GLN A 22 4.98 -5.58 2.91
C GLN A 22 6.19 -5.48 3.85
N LYS A 23 6.18 -6.28 4.91
CA LYS A 23 7.29 -6.41 5.86
C LYS A 23 8.16 -7.61 5.49
N GLY A 24 9.42 -7.37 5.18
CA GLY A 24 10.40 -8.36 4.72
C GLY A 24 10.13 -8.85 3.29
N GLU A 25 10.99 -9.75 2.79
CA GLU A 25 10.78 -10.38 1.49
C GLU A 25 9.83 -11.58 1.57
N ILE A 26 9.08 -11.84 0.48
CA ILE A 26 8.17 -12.99 0.38
C ILE A 26 8.92 -14.33 0.37
N ASN A 27 10.23 -14.36 0.10
CA ASN A 27 10.94 -15.64 -0.04
C ASN A 27 11.71 -16.04 1.22
N ASP A 28 11.66 -15.23 2.28
CA ASP A 28 12.32 -15.57 3.54
C ASP A 28 11.43 -16.51 4.37
N PRO A 29 11.97 -17.64 4.87
CA PRO A 29 11.25 -18.52 5.78
C PRO A 29 10.81 -17.75 7.03
N GLY A 30 9.54 -17.87 7.40
CA GLY A 30 8.95 -17.14 8.52
C GLY A 30 7.59 -16.56 8.22
N ARG A 31 7.21 -15.51 8.98
CA ARG A 31 5.93 -14.82 8.86
C ARG A 31 6.11 -13.49 8.13
N THR A 32 5.55 -13.37 6.94
CA THR A 32 5.45 -12.11 6.20
C THR A 32 4.15 -11.41 6.55
N GLU A 33 4.21 -10.12 6.86
CA GLU A 33 3.04 -9.29 7.16
C GLU A 33 2.75 -8.34 5.99
N PHE A 34 1.48 -8.25 5.62
CA PHE A 34 0.98 -7.40 4.56
C PHE A 34 -0.07 -6.46 5.12
N TYR A 35 0.10 -5.17 4.85
CA TYR A 35 -0.84 -4.13 5.23
C TYR A 35 -1.41 -3.51 3.98
N LYS A 36 -2.73 -3.50 3.87
CA LYS A 36 -3.44 -2.89 2.76
C LYS A 36 -4.21 -1.66 3.23
N LEU A 37 -4.09 -0.56 2.52
CA LEU A 37 -4.97 0.60 2.65
C LEU A 37 -5.73 0.79 1.34
N ILE A 38 -7.05 0.91 1.45
CA ILE A 38 -7.91 1.28 0.32
C ILE A 38 -7.91 2.81 0.24
N VAL A 39 -7.44 3.34 -0.88
CA VAL A 39 -7.31 4.78 -1.14
C VAL A 39 -8.55 5.30 -1.86
N ALA A 40 -9.06 4.55 -2.81
CA ALA A 40 -10.27 4.89 -3.55
C ALA A 40 -11.05 3.62 -3.92
N GLU A 41 -12.37 3.75 -4.11
CA GLU A 41 -13.18 2.62 -4.54
C GLU A 41 -12.75 2.18 -5.94
N ARG A 42 -12.37 0.91 -6.08
CA ARG A 42 -11.98 0.34 -7.36
C ARG A 42 -13.22 0.19 -8.25
N PRO A 43 -13.22 0.75 -9.47
CA PRO A 43 -14.28 0.49 -10.43
C PRO A 43 -14.34 -0.99 -10.82
N SER A 44 -15.55 -1.54 -10.95
CA SER A 44 -15.77 -2.92 -11.39
C SER A 44 -15.25 -3.22 -12.80
N SER A 45 -14.99 -2.18 -13.60
CA SER A 45 -14.42 -2.26 -14.94
C SER A 45 -12.91 -2.54 -14.96
N VAL A 46 -12.21 -2.42 -13.83
CA VAL A 46 -10.77 -2.70 -13.74
C VAL A 46 -10.56 -4.21 -13.87
N LYS A 47 -9.90 -4.63 -14.95
CA LYS A 47 -9.57 -6.03 -15.19
C LYS A 47 -8.55 -6.54 -14.16
N PRO A 48 -8.64 -7.80 -13.71
CA PRO A 48 -7.67 -8.40 -12.80
C PRO A 48 -6.21 -8.28 -13.27
N SER A 49 -5.97 -8.35 -14.59
CA SER A 49 -4.63 -8.22 -15.16
C SER A 49 -3.97 -6.86 -14.98
N ARG A 50 -4.72 -5.82 -14.58
CA ARG A 50 -4.24 -4.45 -14.37
C ARG A 50 -4.13 -4.08 -12.90
N LEU A 51 -4.39 -5.02 -11.99
CA LEU A 51 -4.37 -4.74 -10.56
C LEU A 51 -3.03 -4.15 -10.11
N ASP A 52 -1.92 -4.71 -10.61
CA ASP A 52 -0.57 -4.24 -10.30
C ASP A 52 -0.29 -2.81 -10.80
N GLU A 53 -0.98 -2.34 -11.85
CA GLU A 53 -0.85 -0.96 -12.35
C GLU A 53 -1.59 0.05 -11.46
N THR A 54 -2.66 -0.41 -10.81
CA THR A 54 -3.56 0.40 -9.98
C THR A 54 -3.26 0.30 -8.48
N THR A 55 -2.14 -0.33 -8.15
CA THR A 55 -1.73 -0.64 -6.78
C THR A 55 -0.30 -0.18 -6.55
N VAL A 56 -0.09 0.54 -5.45
CA VAL A 56 1.25 0.88 -4.96
C VAL A 56 1.73 -0.22 -4.03
N HIS A 57 2.96 -0.68 -4.23
CA HIS A 57 3.63 -1.65 -3.38
C HIS A 57 4.85 -1.01 -2.74
N ILE A 58 4.93 -1.08 -1.42
CA ILE A 58 6.04 -0.59 -0.61
C ILE A 58 6.57 -1.80 0.14
N VAL A 59 7.86 -2.11 -0.01
CA VAL A 59 8.52 -3.21 0.71
C VAL A 59 9.50 -2.58 1.68
N LEU A 60 9.40 -2.97 2.96
CA LEU A 60 10.21 -2.47 4.06
C LEU A 60 10.70 -3.65 4.90
N ASP A 61 11.87 -3.52 5.51
CA ASP A 61 12.39 -4.57 6.40
C ASP A 61 11.56 -4.66 7.69
N GLU A 62 11.09 -3.52 8.19
CA GLU A 62 10.26 -3.41 9.39
C GLU A 62 9.03 -2.54 9.10
N VAL A 63 7.89 -2.90 9.73
CA VAL A 63 6.64 -2.16 9.66
C VAL A 63 6.04 -2.11 11.06
N ASP A 64 5.77 -0.90 11.54
CA ASP A 64 5.07 -0.61 12.78
C ASP A 64 4.00 0.47 12.57
N ASP A 65 3.24 0.79 13.61
CA ASP A 65 2.16 1.79 13.53
C ASP A 65 2.67 3.19 13.17
N ALA A 66 3.90 3.54 13.55
CA ALA A 66 4.49 4.84 13.24
C ALA A 66 4.81 4.97 11.74
N ILE A 67 5.40 3.92 11.14
CA ILE A 67 5.66 3.83 9.70
C ILE A 67 4.35 3.86 8.92
N LEU A 68 3.34 3.10 9.35
CA LEU A 68 2.03 3.09 8.71
C LEU A 68 1.33 4.46 8.79
N SER A 69 1.53 5.20 9.89
CA SER A 69 1.05 6.57 10.03
C SER A 69 1.81 7.53 9.11
N ASP A 70 3.14 7.43 9.01
CA ASP A 70 3.97 8.25 8.10
C ASP A 70 3.58 8.03 6.63
N ILE A 71 3.40 6.77 6.21
CA ILE A 71 2.91 6.43 4.86
C ILE A 71 1.55 7.09 4.61
N LYS A 72 0.63 7.02 5.58
CA LYS A 72 -0.70 7.63 5.47
C LYS A 72 -0.63 9.15 5.37
N GLU A 73 0.23 9.80 6.15
CA GLU A 73 0.46 11.25 6.08
C GLU A 73 1.02 11.67 4.72
N ARG A 74 2.00 10.93 4.19
CA ARG A 74 2.56 11.19 2.85
C ARG A 74 1.55 11.01 1.73
N LEU A 75 0.64 10.04 1.85
CA LEU A 75 -0.47 9.88 0.91
C LEU A 75 -1.43 11.09 0.98
N LEU A 76 -1.68 11.64 2.17
CA LEU A 76 -2.50 12.85 2.36
C LEU A 76 -1.80 14.12 1.87
N ASN A 77 -0.47 14.16 1.86
CA ASN A 77 0.27 15.27 1.28
C ASN A 77 0.45 15.16 -0.24
N ASN A 78 0.16 13.99 -0.83
CA ASN A 78 0.20 13.81 -2.27
C ASN A 78 -0.99 14.50 -2.96
N VAL A 79 -0.68 15.47 -3.82
CA VAL A 79 -1.67 16.30 -4.53
C VAL A 79 -2.51 15.50 -5.52
N SER A 80 -1.95 14.46 -6.15
CA SER A 80 -2.68 13.60 -7.09
C SER A 80 -3.73 12.71 -6.41
N LEU A 81 -3.71 12.62 -5.08
CA LEU A 81 -4.69 11.89 -4.27
C LEU A 81 -5.72 12.80 -3.60
N ALA A 82 -5.79 14.09 -3.96
CA ALA A 82 -6.68 15.07 -3.30
C ALA A 82 -8.14 14.59 -3.19
N GLU A 83 -8.68 13.97 -4.24
CA GLU A 83 -10.06 13.44 -4.24
C GLU A 83 -10.24 12.22 -3.32
N ALA A 84 -9.16 11.53 -2.98
CA ALA A 84 -9.14 10.35 -2.14
C ALA A 84 -8.79 10.65 -0.67
N HIS A 85 -8.49 11.90 -0.31
CA HIS A 85 -8.02 12.26 1.04
C HIS A 85 -8.99 11.85 2.15
N ASP A 86 -10.31 12.00 1.94
CA ASP A 86 -11.31 11.61 2.94
C ASP A 86 -11.30 10.10 3.18
N THR A 87 -11.25 9.30 2.11
CA THR A 87 -11.13 7.84 2.16
C THR A 87 -9.84 7.43 2.84
N ILE A 88 -8.70 8.07 2.52
CA ILE A 88 -7.42 7.81 3.18
C ILE A 88 -7.54 8.10 4.68
N ARG A 89 -8.00 9.29 5.09
CA ARG A 89 -8.11 9.69 6.51
C ARG A 89 -8.93 8.71 7.32
N GLN A 90 -10.08 8.28 6.80
CA GLN A 90 -10.99 7.35 7.48
C GLN A 90 -10.56 5.88 7.34
N GLY A 91 -9.78 5.58 6.30
CA GLY A 91 -9.31 4.25 5.96
C GLY A 91 -8.46 3.63 7.06
N LYS A 92 -8.65 2.33 7.25
CA LYS A 92 -7.88 1.50 8.18
C LYS A 92 -6.94 0.60 7.38
N TRP A 93 -5.81 0.27 8.01
CA TRP A 93 -4.92 -0.76 7.50
C TRP A 93 -5.55 -2.13 7.72
N TYR A 94 -5.74 -2.89 6.64
CA TYR A 94 -6.13 -4.29 6.69
C TYR A 94 -4.87 -5.14 6.75
N LEU A 95 -4.73 -5.92 7.81
CA LEU A 95 -3.61 -6.84 8.01
C LEU A 95 -3.94 -8.21 7.42
N ALA A 96 -3.01 -8.74 6.63
CA ALA A 96 -2.96 -10.14 6.24
C ALA A 96 -1.57 -10.68 6.56
N THR A 97 -1.48 -11.96 6.92
CA THR A 97 -0.19 -12.61 7.19
C THR A 97 -0.05 -13.88 6.39
N MET A 98 1.17 -14.17 5.94
CA MET A 98 1.52 -15.39 5.23
C MET A 98 2.66 -16.06 5.96
N ASP A 99 2.48 -17.33 6.28
CA ASP A 99 3.51 -18.14 6.92
C ASP A 99 4.15 -19.05 5.88
N ILE A 100 5.47 -18.95 5.75
CA ILE A 100 6.28 -19.71 4.80
C ILE A 100 7.16 -20.65 5.59
N SER A 101 6.87 -21.94 5.45
CA SER A 101 7.70 -22.99 6.04
C SER A 101 8.83 -23.35 5.10
N PRO A 102 10.06 -23.58 5.60
CA PRO A 102 11.12 -24.15 4.78
C PRO A 102 10.72 -25.54 4.27
N ALA A 103 11.07 -25.82 3.02
CA ALA A 103 10.76 -27.07 2.32
C ALA A 103 11.56 -28.27 2.86
#